data_AF-A0A957HN35-F1
#
_entry.id   AF-A0A957HN35-F1
#
_cell.length_a   1.000
_cell.length_b   1.000
_cell.length_c   1.000
_cell.angle_alpha   90.00
_cell.angle_beta   90.00
_cell.angle_gamma   90.00
#
_symmetry.space_group_name_H-M   'P 1'
#
loop_
_entity.id
_entity.type
_entity.pdbx_description
1 polymer ?
#
loop_
_entity_poly.entity_id
_entity_poly.type
_entity_poly.pdbx_seq_one_letter_code
_entity_poly.pdbx_strand_id
1 'polypeptide(L)'
;GFKCLYVPDAIVQHDYALRFGPQKTYYQERNRYLMLLKNLRWRTLLLLLPSLLLAEALTWGFVLLQEPRRYANKIRAYGWILQNWQPLMAKRRQTQAIRRITDGEWLKNVTARLSFEQVNSGVLAHIAHWLFDPFFTLWLWALQGVVFW
;
A
#
# COMPACT_ATOMS: atom_id res chain seq x y z
N GLY A 1 -5.53 20.93 1.27
CA GLY A 1 -4.54 20.32 0.35
C GLY A 1 -4.87 20.65 -1.10
N PHE A 2 -4.29 19.94 -2.07
CA PHE A 2 -4.74 19.95 -3.47
C PHE A 2 -5.67 18.76 -3.73
N LYS A 3 -6.60 18.90 -4.68
CA LYS A 3 -7.51 17.83 -5.09
C LYS A 3 -7.08 17.31 -6.47
N CYS A 4 -6.93 15.99 -6.59
CA CYS A 4 -6.78 15.35 -7.90
C CYS A 4 -8.17 15.16 -8.49
N LEU A 5 -8.47 15.82 -9.61
CA LEU A 5 -9.74 15.68 -10.32
C LEU A 5 -9.58 14.62 -11.41
N TYR A 6 -10.52 13.67 -11.46
CA TYR A 6 -10.59 12.65 -12.50
C TYR A 6 -11.77 12.96 -13.41
N VAL A 7 -11.51 13.13 -14.70
CA VAL A 7 -12.51 13.39 -15.75
C VAL A 7 -12.62 12.11 -16.59
N PRO A 8 -13.64 11.26 -16.40
CA PRO A 8 -13.72 9.96 -17.06
C PRO A 8 -13.80 10.06 -18.59
N ASP A 9 -14.36 11.16 -19.10
CA ASP A 9 -14.51 11.40 -20.55
C ASP A 9 -13.21 11.85 -21.22
N ALA A 10 -12.18 12.23 -20.45
CA ALA A 10 -10.87 12.61 -20.97
C ALA A 10 -10.02 11.36 -21.22
N ILE A 11 -10.18 10.75 -22.39
CA ILE A 11 -9.54 9.47 -22.76
C ILE A 11 -8.19 9.71 -23.47
N VAL A 12 -7.15 8.99 -23.04
CA VAL A 12 -5.83 8.95 -23.70
C VAL A 12 -5.54 7.53 -24.18
N GLN A 13 -5.12 7.37 -25.43
CA GLN A 13 -4.66 6.09 -25.96
C GLN A 13 -3.20 5.87 -25.58
N HIS A 14 -2.92 4.77 -24.88
CA HIS A 14 -1.58 4.38 -24.48
C HIS A 14 -1.16 3.13 -25.26
N ASP A 15 -0.02 3.18 -25.94
CA ASP A 15 0.60 1.98 -26.49
C ASP A 15 1.14 1.13 -25.32
N TYR A 16 0.32 0.17 -24.89
CA TYR A 16 0.55 -0.61 -23.67
C TYR A 16 0.74 -2.08 -23.98
N ALA A 17 1.86 -2.63 -23.54
CA ALA A 17 2.09 -4.07 -23.45
C ALA A 17 2.33 -4.47 -21.99
N LEU A 18 1.58 -5.45 -21.50
CA LEU A 18 1.72 -5.99 -20.15
C LEU A 18 3.06 -6.72 -20.02
N ARG A 19 4.10 -6.01 -19.53
CA ARG A 19 5.45 -6.55 -19.31
C ARG A 19 5.93 -6.17 -17.92
N PHE A 20 6.40 -7.16 -17.18
CA PHE A 20 6.94 -6.97 -15.84
C PHE A 20 8.39 -7.43 -15.77
N GLY A 21 9.29 -6.49 -15.43
CA GLY A 21 10.70 -6.81 -15.19
C GLY A 21 10.89 -7.66 -13.91
N PRO A 22 12.01 -8.39 -13.80
CA PRO A 22 12.28 -9.28 -12.66
C PRO A 22 12.36 -8.57 -11.30
N GLN A 23 12.52 -7.25 -11.30
CA GLN A 23 12.61 -6.41 -10.10
C GLN A 23 11.29 -5.70 -9.74
N LYS A 24 10.17 -5.99 -10.43
CA LYS A 24 8.87 -5.34 -10.17
C LYS A 24 8.52 -5.37 -8.68
N THR A 25 8.55 -6.56 -8.08
CA THR A 25 8.23 -6.79 -6.66
C THR A 25 9.13 -5.99 -5.73
N TYR A 26 10.43 -5.88 -6.05
CA TYR A 26 11.36 -5.07 -5.27
C TYR A 26 10.96 -3.60 -5.26
N TYR A 27 10.66 -3.04 -6.45
CA TYR A 27 10.26 -1.65 -6.56
C TYR A 27 8.89 -1.38 -5.93
N GLN A 28 7.92 -2.29 -6.07
CA GLN A 28 6.60 -2.15 -5.47
C GLN A 28 6.69 -2.11 -3.94
N GLU A 29 7.39 -3.05 -3.32
CA GLU A 29 7.52 -3.10 -1.86
C GLU A 29 8.33 -1.93 -1.32
N ARG A 30 9.50 -1.64 -1.92
CA ARG A 30 10.32 -0.48 -1.53
C ARG A 30 9.50 0.81 -1.60
N ASN A 31 8.77 1.02 -2.70
CA ASN A 31 7.97 2.23 -2.88
C ASN A 31 6.77 2.29 -1.92
N ARG A 32 6.17 1.14 -1.56
CA ARG A 32 5.11 1.07 -0.55
C ARG A 32 5.61 1.55 0.81
N TYR A 33 6.74 1.02 1.29
CA TYR A 33 7.32 1.46 2.57
C TYR A 33 7.72 2.94 2.54
N LEU A 34 8.32 3.41 1.44
CA LEU A 34 8.62 4.82 1.23
C LEU A 34 7.36 5.69 1.33
N MET A 35 6.27 5.29 0.67
CA MET A 35 5.02 6.03 0.68
C MET A 35 4.43 6.10 2.10
N LEU A 36 4.36 4.97 2.80
CA LEU A 36 3.82 4.91 4.16
C LEU A 36 4.64 5.75 5.14
N LEU A 37 5.96 5.52 5.18
CA LEU A 37 6.89 6.17 6.09
C LEU A 37 7.04 7.67 5.82
N LYS A 38 6.84 8.13 4.58
CA LYS A 38 6.97 9.56 4.27
C LYS A 38 5.69 10.34 4.60
N ASN A 39 4.53 9.76 4.34
CA ASN A 39 3.25 10.49 4.33
C ASN A 39 2.44 10.39 5.63
N LEU A 40 2.46 9.26 6.35
CA LEU A 40 1.57 9.05 7.51
C LEU A 40 2.25 9.35 8.84
N ARG A 41 1.55 9.89 9.84
CA ARG A 41 2.15 10.11 11.18
C ARG A 41 2.50 8.76 11.84
N TRP A 42 3.46 8.77 12.76
CA TRP A 42 3.92 7.54 13.44
C TRP A 42 2.79 6.85 14.20
N ARG A 43 1.93 7.61 14.87
CA ARG A 43 0.75 7.08 15.57
C ARG A 43 -0.20 6.36 14.61
N THR A 44 -0.43 6.94 13.44
CA THR A 44 -1.25 6.33 12.37
C THR A 44 -0.62 5.05 11.83
N LEU A 45 0.70 5.04 11.63
CA LEU A 45 1.43 3.83 11.20
C LEU A 45 1.32 2.70 12.24
N LEU A 46 1.40 3.03 13.53
CA LEU A 46 1.21 2.06 14.61
C LEU A 46 -0.22 1.50 14.63
N LEU A 47 -1.24 2.36 14.46
CA LEU A 47 -2.63 1.91 14.38
C LEU A 47 -2.93 1.12 13.10
N LEU A 48 -2.25 1.41 12.00
CA LEU A 48 -2.36 0.64 10.76
C LEU A 48 -1.61 -0.69 10.82
N LEU A 49 -0.75 -0.92 11.84
CA LEU A 49 0.14 -2.07 11.90
C LEU A 49 -0.58 -3.42 11.71
N PRO A 50 -1.76 -3.70 12.32
CA PRO A 50 -2.47 -4.96 12.10
C PRO A 50 -2.83 -5.19 10.62
N SER A 51 -3.37 -4.16 9.95
CA SER A 51 -3.70 -4.23 8.52
C SER A 51 -2.45 -4.31 7.63
N LEU A 52 -1.36 -3.65 8.01
CA LEU A 52 -0.10 -3.67 7.28
C LEU A 52 0.59 -5.03 7.38
N LEU A 53 0.55 -5.67 8.55
CA LEU A 53 1.07 -7.03 8.75
C LEU A 53 0.26 -8.06 7.98
N LEU A 54 -1.08 -7.93 7.95
CA LEU A 54 -1.92 -8.80 7.13
C LEU A 54 -1.59 -8.63 5.63
N ALA A 55 -1.48 -7.39 5.15
CA ALA A 55 -1.06 -7.11 3.78
C ALA A 55 0.36 -7.65 3.48
N GLU A 56 1.27 -7.60 4.46
CA GLU A 56 2.60 -8.19 4.36
C GLU A 56 2.54 -9.71 4.20
N ALA A 57 1.71 -10.40 5.00
CA ALA A 57 1.52 -11.84 4.90
C ALA A 57 0.91 -12.24 3.55
N LEU A 58 -0.09 -11.50 3.06
CA LEU A 58 -0.71 -11.72 1.75
C LEU A 58 0.29 -11.57 0.61
N THR A 59 1.10 -10.51 0.63
CA THR A 59 2.11 -10.27 -0.40
C THR A 59 3.28 -11.26 -0.33
N TRP A 60 3.66 -11.73 0.86
CA TRP A 60 4.57 -12.87 1.00
C TRP A 60 3.99 -14.14 0.41
N GLY A 61 2.73 -14.47 0.73
CA GLY A 61 2.03 -15.61 0.13
C GLY A 61 2.01 -15.53 -1.39
N PHE A 62 1.70 -14.36 -1.95
CA PHE A 62 1.78 -14.13 -3.40
C PHE A 62 3.18 -14.39 -3.95
N VAL A 63 4.22 -13.82 -3.36
CA VAL A 63 5.60 -13.98 -3.85
C VAL A 63 6.07 -15.43 -3.75
N LEU A 64 5.76 -16.13 -2.66
CA LEU A 64 6.19 -17.52 -2.47
C LEU A 64 5.45 -18.48 -3.40
N LEU A 65 4.18 -18.23 -3.68
CA LEU A 65 3.36 -19.11 -4.53
C LEU A 65 3.52 -18.80 -6.03
N GLN A 66 3.57 -17.52 -6.42
CA GLN A 66 3.55 -17.09 -7.82
C GLN A 66 4.92 -16.68 -8.35
N GLU A 67 5.81 -16.18 -7.50
CA GLU A 67 7.16 -15.75 -7.88
C GLU A 67 8.27 -16.35 -6.99
N PRO A 68 8.29 -17.68 -6.72
CA PRO A 68 9.17 -18.27 -5.70
C PRO A 68 10.65 -17.95 -5.91
N ARG A 69 11.10 -17.81 -7.16
CA ARG A 69 12.50 -17.46 -7.49
C ARG A 69 12.86 -16.00 -7.19
N ARG A 70 11.90 -15.17 -6.81
CA ARG A 70 12.04 -13.72 -6.63
C ARG A 70 11.81 -13.25 -5.19
N TYR A 71 11.71 -14.16 -4.21
CA TYR A 71 11.51 -13.82 -2.80
C TYR A 71 12.54 -12.82 -2.25
N ALA A 72 13.78 -12.90 -2.73
CA ALA A 72 14.86 -11.99 -2.37
C ALA A 72 14.52 -10.51 -2.68
N ASN A 73 13.58 -10.23 -3.59
CA ASN A 73 13.11 -8.87 -3.86
C ASN A 73 12.49 -8.22 -2.61
N LYS A 74 11.72 -8.95 -1.81
CA LYS A 74 11.14 -8.42 -0.57
C LYS A 74 12.21 -8.11 0.47
N ILE A 75 13.15 -9.04 0.66
CA ILE A 75 14.28 -8.88 1.60
C ILE A 75 15.14 -7.67 1.19
N ARG A 76 15.45 -7.54 -0.10
CA ARG A 76 16.19 -6.40 -0.63
C ARG A 76 15.44 -5.09 -0.44
N ALA A 77 14.11 -5.09 -0.56
CA ALA A 77 13.30 -3.89 -0.31
C ALA A 77 13.40 -3.44 1.16
N TYR A 78 13.36 -4.36 2.12
CA TYR A 78 13.60 -4.04 3.54
C TYR A 78 15.00 -3.52 3.77
N GLY A 79 16.01 -4.22 3.25
CA GLY A 79 17.41 -3.82 3.36
C GLY A 79 17.65 -2.41 2.82
N TRP A 80 17.01 -2.07 1.70
CA TRP A 80 17.09 -0.73 1.12
C TRP A 80 16.52 0.34 2.07
N ILE A 81 15.39 0.09 2.74
CA ILE A 81 14.79 1.03 3.69
C ILE A 81 15.72 1.28 4.88
N LEU A 82 16.31 0.21 5.42
CA LEU A 82 17.27 0.31 6.53
C LEU A 82 18.52 1.10 6.12
N GLN A 83 19.09 0.80 4.95
CA GLN A 83 20.26 1.50 4.42
C GLN A 83 19.97 2.98 4.09
N ASN A 84 18.75 3.31 3.70
CA ASN A 84 18.34 4.66 3.30
C ASN A 84 17.51 5.36 4.39
N TRP A 85 17.65 4.96 5.65
CA TRP A 85 16.83 5.47 6.74
C TRP A 85 16.98 6.97 6.94
N GLN A 86 18.22 7.47 7.02
CA GLN A 86 18.50 8.91 7.21
C GLN A 86 17.91 9.78 6.09
N PRO A 87 18.19 9.54 4.78
CA PRO A 87 17.60 10.34 3.71
C PRO A 87 16.08 10.20 3.66
N LEU A 88 15.52 9.04 4.02
CA LEU A 88 14.08 8.86 4.13
C LEU A 88 13.47 9.72 5.25
N MET A 89 14.09 9.78 6.41
CA MET A 89 13.63 10.63 7.52
C MET A 89 13.74 12.13 7.18
N ALA A 90 14.76 12.54 6.41
CA ALA A 90 14.83 13.91 5.90
C ALA A 90 13.64 14.23 4.96
N LYS A 91 13.35 13.33 4.00
CA LYS A 91 12.17 13.46 3.11
C LYS A 91 10.85 13.45 3.86
N ARG A 92 10.74 12.64 4.92
CA ARG A 92 9.59 12.61 5.82
C ARG A 92 9.40 13.97 6.47
N ARG A 93 10.44 14.56 7.07
CA ARG A 93 10.36 15.89 7.70
C ARG A 93 9.86 16.95 6.72
N GLN A 94 10.43 16.99 5.51
CA GLN A 94 10.00 17.91 4.45
C GLN A 94 8.52 17.71 4.08
N THR A 95 8.11 16.45 3.88
CA THR A 95 6.73 16.10 3.49
C THR A 95 5.73 16.46 4.60
N GLN A 96 6.06 16.16 5.86
CA GLN A 96 5.20 16.49 7.00
C GLN A 96 5.11 18.00 7.23
N ALA A 97 6.15 18.78 6.92
CA ALA A 97 6.14 20.23 7.07
C ALA A 97 5.18 20.95 6.09
N ILE A 98 5.02 20.42 4.88
CA ILE A 98 4.13 21.01 3.86
C ILE A 98 2.72 20.41 3.84
N ARG A 99 2.46 19.45 4.73
CA ARG A 99 1.21 18.69 4.78
C ARG A 99 0.04 19.60 5.15
N ARG A 100 -1.08 19.48 4.42
CA ARG A 100 -2.29 20.30 4.63
C ARG A 100 -3.56 19.53 4.99
N ILE A 101 -3.53 18.19 4.97
CA ILE A 101 -4.68 17.34 5.30
C ILE A 101 -4.33 16.43 6.46
N THR A 102 -5.25 16.12 7.35
CA THR A 102 -5.02 15.19 8.48
C THR A 102 -4.97 13.73 8.00
N ASP A 103 -4.43 12.81 8.81
CA ASP A 103 -4.50 11.37 8.52
C ASP A 103 -5.96 10.91 8.61
N GLY A 104 -6.75 11.53 9.50
CA GLY A 104 -8.20 11.30 9.57
C GLY A 104 -8.96 11.69 8.29
N GLU A 105 -8.68 12.87 7.74
CA GLU A 105 -9.24 13.29 6.44
C GLU A 105 -8.79 12.37 5.30
N TRP A 106 -7.53 11.91 5.34
CA TRP A 106 -7.02 10.96 4.36
C TRP A 106 -7.73 9.61 4.45
N LEU A 107 -7.91 9.05 5.66
CA LEU A 107 -8.57 7.76 5.90
C LEU A 107 -10.02 7.71 5.40
N LYS A 108 -10.73 8.84 5.34
CA LYS A 108 -12.08 8.93 4.77
C LYS A 108 -12.11 8.63 3.26
N ASN A 109 -10.98 8.75 2.57
CA ASN A 109 -10.84 8.52 1.14
C ASN A 109 -10.13 7.19 0.81
N VAL A 110 -9.91 6.33 1.81
CA VAL A 110 -9.28 5.00 1.64
C VAL A 110 -10.35 3.94 1.41
N THR A 111 -10.03 2.92 0.61
CA THR A 111 -10.87 1.73 0.42
C THR A 111 -10.31 0.54 1.20
N ALA A 112 -11.20 -0.26 1.78
CA ALA A 112 -10.87 -1.52 2.44
C ALA A 112 -10.81 -2.71 1.48
N ARG A 113 -11.28 -2.56 0.23
CA ARG A 113 -11.40 -3.65 -0.73
C ARG A 113 -10.09 -3.86 -1.48
N LEU A 114 -9.58 -5.09 -1.46
CA LEU A 114 -8.44 -5.52 -2.26
C LEU A 114 -8.94 -6.23 -3.52
N SER A 115 -8.39 -5.90 -4.69
CA SER A 115 -8.75 -6.57 -5.96
C SER A 115 -8.03 -7.91 -6.13
N PHE A 116 -8.46 -8.94 -5.41
CA PHE A 116 -7.86 -10.29 -5.48
C PHE A 116 -8.00 -10.93 -6.88
N GLU A 117 -8.97 -10.49 -7.66
CA GLU A 117 -9.23 -10.95 -9.02
C GLU A 117 -8.07 -10.66 -9.98
N GLN A 118 -7.22 -9.67 -9.65
CA GLN A 118 -6.00 -9.37 -10.41
C GLN A 118 -4.93 -10.46 -10.29
N VAL A 119 -5.00 -11.29 -9.24
CA VAL A 119 -4.04 -12.38 -8.97
C VAL A 119 -4.60 -13.72 -9.42
N ASN A 120 -5.89 -13.96 -9.16
CA ASN A 120 -6.56 -15.20 -9.58
C ASN A 120 -8.07 -14.92 -9.73
N SER A 121 -8.68 -15.30 -10.85
CA SER A 121 -10.09 -15.02 -11.15
C SER A 121 -11.06 -16.13 -10.70
N GLY A 122 -10.64 -17.02 -9.79
CA GLY A 122 -11.43 -18.19 -9.36
C GLY A 122 -12.10 -18.11 -7.99
N VAL A 123 -12.54 -19.28 -7.49
CA VAL A 123 -13.12 -19.49 -6.16
C VAL A 123 -12.21 -18.98 -5.03
N LEU A 124 -10.90 -19.06 -5.22
CA LEU A 124 -9.90 -18.57 -4.26
C LEU A 124 -9.98 -17.05 -4.04
N ALA A 125 -10.31 -16.26 -5.07
CA ALA A 125 -10.52 -14.82 -4.88
C ALA A 125 -11.79 -14.54 -4.08
N HIS A 126 -12.87 -15.29 -4.32
CA HIS A 126 -14.10 -15.15 -3.54
C HIS A 126 -13.90 -15.49 -2.06
N ILE A 127 -13.15 -16.56 -1.77
CA ILE A 127 -12.78 -16.92 -0.40
C ILE A 127 -11.91 -15.82 0.22
N ALA A 128 -10.94 -15.27 -0.53
CA ALA A 128 -10.10 -14.19 -0.05
C ALA A 128 -10.92 -12.93 0.27
N HIS A 129 -11.87 -12.54 -0.58
CA HIS A 129 -12.80 -11.45 -0.29
C HIS A 129 -13.60 -11.72 0.98
N TRP A 130 -14.21 -12.90 1.10
CA TRP A 130 -15.00 -13.25 2.28
C TRP A 130 -14.18 -13.25 3.57
N LEU A 131 -12.91 -13.66 3.51
CA LEU A 131 -12.03 -13.74 4.68
C LEU A 131 -11.43 -12.38 5.06
N PHE A 132 -10.93 -11.61 4.09
CA PHE A 132 -10.10 -10.43 4.36
C PHE A 132 -10.85 -9.11 4.29
N ASP A 133 -11.84 -8.97 3.40
CA ASP A 133 -12.55 -7.70 3.24
C ASP A 133 -13.32 -7.28 4.51
N PRO A 134 -13.98 -8.20 5.27
CA PRO A 134 -14.62 -7.83 6.53
C PRO A 134 -13.61 -7.28 7.53
N PHE A 135 -12.45 -7.92 7.66
CA PHE A 135 -11.39 -7.44 8.55
C PHE A 135 -10.93 -6.03 8.16
N PHE A 136 -10.58 -5.81 6.88
CA PHE A 136 -10.12 -4.50 6.43
C PHE A 136 -11.20 -3.42 6.58
N THR A 137 -12.46 -3.77 6.34
CA THR A 137 -13.59 -2.83 6.44
C THR A 137 -13.84 -2.42 7.89
N LEU A 138 -13.96 -3.40 8.79
CA LEU A 138 -14.15 -3.15 10.21
C LEU A 138 -12.97 -2.38 10.81
N TRP A 139 -11.74 -2.74 10.43
CA TRP A 139 -10.55 -2.03 10.88
C TRP A 139 -10.50 -0.60 10.36
N LEU A 140 -10.84 -0.36 9.09
CA LEU A 140 -10.90 0.99 8.54
C LEU A 140 -11.94 1.85 9.26
N TRP A 141 -13.14 1.31 9.54
CA TRP A 141 -14.15 2.02 10.32
C TRP A 141 -13.66 2.37 11.72
N ALA A 142 -13.02 1.43 12.42
CA ALA A 142 -12.41 1.69 13.72
C ALA A 142 -11.36 2.80 13.65
N LEU A 143 -10.49 2.78 12.63
CA LEU A 143 -9.47 3.81 12.42
C LEU A 143 -10.09 5.18 12.11
N GLN A 144 -11.13 5.24 11.30
CA GLN A 144 -11.84 6.49 11.00
C GLN A 144 -12.50 7.11 12.25
N GLY A 145 -12.86 6.30 13.25
CA GLY A 145 -13.38 6.77 14.53
C GLY A 145 -12.31 7.28 15.50
N VAL A 146 -11.06 6.80 15.38
CA VAL A 146 -9.98 7.10 16.34
C VAL A 146 -8.98 8.12 15.81
N VAL A 147 -8.72 8.13 14.50
CA VAL A 147 -7.70 8.97 13.87
C VAL A 147 -8.35 10.26 13.36
N PHE A 148 -8.17 11.35 14.11
CA PHE A 148 -8.65 12.70 13.72
C PHE A 148 -7.52 13.67 13.36
N TRP A 149 -6.28 13.32 13.72
CA TRP A 149 -5.08 14.12 13.48
C TRP A 149 -4.50 13.92 12.08
#